data_AF-A0A4Q7G1Z6-F1
#
_entry.id   AF-A0A4Q7G1Z6-F1
#
_cell.length_a   1.000
_cell.length_b   1.000
_cell.length_c   1.000
_cell.angle_alpha   90.00
_cell.angle_beta   90.00
_cell.angle_gamma   90.00
#
_symmetry.space_group_name_H-M   'P 1'
#
loop_
_entity.id
_entity.type
_entity.pdbx_description
1 polymer ?
#
loop_
_entity_poly.entity_id
_entity_poly.type
_entity_poly.pdbx_seq_one_letter_code
_entity_poly.pdbx_strand_id
1 'polypeptide(L)' 'MAATSGDNTEGAGGRAANASPAVRNLSMTGNRIDSRELFQTEREIMIAHGNEIYRLRLTSQNKLILTK' A
#
# COMPACT_ATOMS: atom_id res chain seq x y z
N MET A 1 25.49 10.88 -51.12
CA MET A 1 24.38 9.94 -51.33
C MET A 1 24.14 9.22 -50.01
N ALA A 2 22.95 9.40 -49.42
CA ALA A 2 22.26 8.61 -48.36
C ALA A 2 23.06 8.07 -47.15
N ALA A 3 22.53 7.91 -45.94
CA ALA A 3 21.39 8.40 -45.19
C ALA A 3 21.60 7.84 -43.77
N THR A 4 21.34 8.68 -42.77
CA THR A 4 20.89 8.40 -41.39
C THR A 4 20.59 6.93 -41.00
N SER A 5 21.10 6.53 -39.83
CA SER A 5 20.37 5.80 -38.77
C SER A 5 21.24 5.95 -37.51
N GLY A 6 20.85 6.68 -36.46
CA GLY A 6 19.68 6.41 -35.62
C GLY A 6 20.01 5.16 -34.79
N ASP A 7 20.13 5.17 -33.47
CA ASP A 7 19.28 5.84 -32.51
C ASP A 7 19.93 5.72 -31.12
N ASN A 8 19.88 6.82 -30.36
CA ASN A 8 20.17 6.89 -28.95
C ASN A 8 18.81 7.06 -28.28
N THR A 9 18.34 6.14 -27.43
CA THR A 9 17.47 6.50 -26.29
C THR A 9 17.21 5.32 -25.34
N GLU A 10 17.72 5.50 -24.12
CA GLU A 10 16.96 5.47 -22.86
C GLU A 10 15.95 4.33 -22.65
N GLY A 11 16.28 3.42 -21.72
CA GLY A 11 15.40 2.31 -21.39
C GLY A 11 15.63 1.68 -20.03
N ALA A 12 15.83 2.47 -18.98
CA ALA A 12 15.68 1.95 -17.61
C ALA A 12 15.06 3.02 -16.70
N GLY A 13 13.97 3.63 -17.19
CA GLY A 13 12.95 4.22 -16.34
C GLY A 13 12.34 3.09 -15.49
N GLY A 14 13.02 2.75 -14.41
CA GLY A 14 12.46 2.02 -13.28
C GLY A 14 11.30 2.86 -12.76
N ARG A 15 10.13 2.65 -13.37
CA ARG A 15 8.86 3.19 -12.92
C ARG A 15 8.60 2.51 -11.59
N ALA A 16 9.19 3.04 -10.52
CA ALA A 16 8.69 2.93 -9.18
C ALA A 16 7.26 3.42 -9.28
N ALA A 17 6.38 2.45 -9.53
CA ALA A 17 4.99 2.67 -9.79
C ALA A 17 4.51 3.48 -8.59
N ASN A 18 4.13 4.73 -8.89
CA ASN A 18 3.45 5.62 -7.97
C ASN A 18 2.32 4.80 -7.35
N ALA A 19 2.58 4.24 -6.16
CA ALA A 19 1.58 3.58 -5.34
C ALA A 19 0.69 4.70 -4.82
N SER A 20 -0.15 5.19 -5.74
CA SER A 20 -1.18 6.17 -5.43
C SER A 20 -1.99 5.55 -4.30
N PRO A 21 -2.24 6.27 -3.20
CA PRO A 21 -2.94 5.70 -2.06
C PRO A 21 -4.29 5.19 -2.55
N ALA A 22 -4.42 3.87 -2.60
CA ALA A 22 -5.64 3.24 -3.05
C ALA A 22 -6.70 3.48 -1.97
N VAL A 23 -7.64 4.37 -2.27
CA VAL A 23 -8.78 4.60 -1.38
C VAL A 23 -9.58 3.32 -1.33
N ARG A 24 -9.81 2.82 -0.11
CA ARG A 24 -10.55 1.58 0.11
C ARG A 24 -11.69 1.81 1.08
N ASN A 25 -12.86 1.32 0.69
CA ASN A 25 -14.06 1.36 1.49
C ASN A 25 -14.12 0.07 2.34
N LEU A 26 -14.34 0.23 3.64
CA LEU A 26 -14.53 -0.86 4.59
C LEU A 26 -15.94 -0.75 5.18
N SER A 27 -16.64 -1.88 5.26
CA SER A 27 -17.96 -1.93 5.87
C SER A 27 -17.82 -2.17 7.37
N MET A 28 -18.43 -1.30 8.18
CA MET A 28 -18.52 -1.50 9.63
C MET A 28 -19.91 -2.03 9.96
N THR A 29 -19.99 -3.16 10.66
CA THR A 29 -21.26 -3.66 11.19
C THR A 29 -21.32 -3.34 12.68
N GLY A 30 -22.11 -2.32 13.03
CA GLY A 30 -22.11 -1.76 14.38
C GLY A 30 -20.73 -1.20 14.74
N ASN A 31 -20.11 -1.72 15.80
CA ASN A 31 -18.76 -1.35 16.24
C ASN A 31 -17.68 -2.36 15.81
N ARG A 32 -17.96 -3.22 14.82
CA ARG A 32 -17.07 -4.31 14.39
C ARG A 32 -16.66 -4.18 12.93
N ILE A 33 -15.36 -4.36 12.69
CA ILE A 33 -14.75 -4.51 11.36
C ILE A 33 -14.16 -5.92 11.29
N ASP A 34 -14.29 -6.58 10.13
CA ASP A 34 -13.59 -7.84 9.90
C ASP A 34 -12.11 -7.58 9.57
N SER A 35 -11.20 -8.21 10.32
CA SER A 35 -9.77 -8.01 10.11
C SER A 35 -9.30 -8.54 8.76
N ARG A 36 -9.98 -9.54 8.18
CA ARG A 36 -9.64 -10.03 6.83
C ARG A 36 -9.93 -8.97 5.80
N GLU A 37 -11.02 -8.21 5.97
CA GLU A 37 -11.26 -7.03 5.16
C GLU A 37 -10.13 -6.03 5.38
N LEU A 38 -9.78 -5.67 6.60
CA LEU A 38 -8.69 -4.72 6.85
C LEU A 38 -7.36 -5.08 6.15
N PHE A 39 -6.97 -6.35 6.17
CA PHE A 39 -5.68 -6.85 5.68
C PHE A 39 -5.72 -7.54 4.29
N GLN A 40 -6.73 -7.29 3.45
CA GLN A 40 -6.79 -7.94 2.11
C GLN A 40 -5.61 -7.58 1.20
N THR A 41 -5.15 -6.33 1.24
CA THR A 41 -4.09 -5.82 0.36
C THR A 41 -2.73 -5.88 1.05
N GLU A 42 -2.67 -5.41 2.30
CA GLU A 42 -1.44 -5.34 3.09
C GLU A 42 -1.69 -5.96 4.46
N ARG A 43 -0.64 -6.51 5.09
CA ARG A 43 -0.72 -7.11 6.43
C ARG A 43 -0.45 -6.12 7.57
N GLU A 44 -0.37 -4.84 7.23
CA GLU A 44 -0.08 -3.73 8.12
C GLU A 44 -0.91 -2.52 7.69
N ILE A 45 -1.46 -1.79 8.66
CA ILE A 45 -2.15 -0.51 8.43
C ILE A 45 -1.64 0.54 9.40
N MET A 46 -1.61 1.79 8.96
CA MET A 46 -1.30 2.95 9.79
C MET A 46 -2.61 3.65 10.17
N ILE A 47 -2.79 3.88 11.46
CA ILE A 47 -3.94 4.56 12.06
C ILE A 47 -3.42 5.87 12.64
N ALA A 48 -3.72 6.98 11.97
CA ALA A 48 -3.47 8.30 12.52
C ALA A 48 -4.48 8.57 13.65
N HIS A 49 -3.98 8.76 14.86
CA HIS A 49 -4.79 9.09 16.03
C HIS A 49 -4.20 10.34 16.71
N GLY A 50 -4.88 11.47 16.53
CA GLY A 50 -4.39 12.77 16.98
C GLY A 50 -3.09 13.15 16.27
N ASN A 51 -2.01 13.29 17.03
CA ASN A 51 -0.67 13.62 16.54
C ASN A 51 0.23 12.38 16.44
N GLU A 52 -0.30 11.20 16.73
CA GLU A 52 0.44 9.95 16.75
C GLU A 52 -0.05 9.04 15.63
N ILE A 53 0.86 8.18 15.18
CA ILE A 53 0.55 7.16 14.19
C ILE A 53 0.70 5.82 14.87
N TYR A 54 -0.39 5.09 14.96
CA TYR A 54 -0.39 3.72 15.42
C TYR A 54 -0.30 2.79 14.22
N ARG A 55 0.24 1.60 14.44
CA ARG A 55 0.43 0.60 13.41
C ARG A 55 -0.22 -0.68 13.85
N LEU A 56 -1.29 -1.06 13.16
CA LEU A 56 -1.98 -2.31 13.40
C LEU A 56 -1.47 -3.33 12.37
N ARG A 57 -0.89 -4.42 12.84
CA ARG A 57 -0.31 -5.48 12.00
C ARG A 57 -0.93 -6.83 12.31
N LEU A 58 -1.14 -7.63 11.27
CA LEU A 58 -1.47 -9.04 11.37
C LEU A 58 -0.19 -9.88 11.44
N THR A 59 0.00 -10.60 12.54
CA THR A 59 1.12 -11.54 12.73
C THR A 59 0.87 -12.86 12.02
N SER A 60 1.92 -13.66 11.80
CA SER A 60 1.81 -15.00 11.23
C SER A 60 1.00 -15.98 12.10
N GLN A 61 0.77 -15.65 13.38
CA GLN A 61 -0.10 -16.40 14.30
C GLN A 61 -1.57 -15.97 14.19
N ASN A 62 -1.93 -15.20 13.16
CA ASN A 62 -3.26 -14.59 12.99
C ASN A 62 -3.69 -13.66 14.14
N LYS A 63 -2.75 -13.21 14.98
CA LYS A 63 -2.99 -12.22 16.03
C LYS A 63 -2.77 -10.82 15.50
N LEU A 64 -3.60 -9.89 15.96
CA LEU A 64 -3.46 -8.46 15.69
C LEU A 64 -2.57 -7.83 16.77
N ILE A 65 -1.57 -7.06 16.34
CA ILE A 65 -0.73 -6.27 17.23
C ILE A 65 -0.89 -4.80 16.87
N LEU A 66 -1.14 -3.95 17.87
CA LEU A 66 -1.12 -2.50 17.72
C LEU A 66 0.19 -2.00 18.33
N THR A 67 1.01 -1.33 17.53
CA THR A 67 2.18 -0.61 18.02
C THR A 67 1.97 0.88 17.82
N LYS A 68 2.70 1.68 18.59
CA LYS A 68 2.93 3.09 18.27
C LYS A 68 4.08 3.20 17.25
#